data_AF-A0A6G1HAK7-F1
#
_entry.id   AF-A0A6G1HAK7-F1
#
_cell.length_a   1.000
_cell.length_b   1.000
_cell.length_c   1.000
_cell.angle_alpha   90.00
_cell.angle_beta   90.00
_cell.angle_gamma   90.00
#
_symmetry.space_group_name_H-M   'P 1'
#
loop_
_entity.id
_entity.type
_entity.pdbx_description
1 polymer ?
#
loop_
_entity_poly.entity_id
_entity_poly.type
_entity_poly.pdbx_seq_one_letter_code
_entity_poly.pdbx_strand_id
1 'polypeptide(L)'
;MTCMLLFCTSEEAKPFISKVLDVKNEYGSPPTQVFYLVESRICPDTREGFKQSLQENETFSTDFIGASNEDCQQWALEKQFKVNFIEQDIIAIADARSAQDSTILIQNFPRSTGLEREPDENPGFGPLPREEDVWYDFRVDYRDAAEVYVDLGYGPLDTVLPTYFGRKEELTDEKGVFDVKRALRFVKGEEDVFAGMTSTS
;
A
#
# COMPACT_ATOMS: atom_id res chain seq x y z
N MET A 1 -16.99 0.65 -5.10
CA MET A 1 -15.70 1.28 -4.76
C MET A 1 -15.24 0.68 -3.46
N THR A 2 -14.04 0.11 -3.51
CA THR A 2 -13.35 -0.54 -2.40
C THR A 2 -12.44 0.47 -1.71
N CYS A 3 -12.03 0.18 -0.48
CA CYS A 3 -11.02 0.96 0.24
C CYS A 3 -10.01 0.01 0.91
N MET A 4 -8.78 0.49 1.06
CA MET A 4 -7.71 -0.21 1.76
C MET A 4 -7.98 -0.24 3.27
N LEU A 5 -7.70 -1.37 3.89
CA LEU A 5 -7.77 -1.48 5.36
C LEU A 5 -6.58 -0.74 5.98
N LEU A 6 -6.86 0.15 6.93
CA LEU A 6 -5.88 0.88 7.73
C LEU A 6 -5.88 0.34 9.15
N PHE A 7 -4.78 -0.31 9.54
CA PHE A 7 -4.55 -0.76 10.90
C PHE A 7 -3.72 0.27 11.66
N CYS A 8 -4.04 0.47 12.94
CA CYS A 8 -3.23 1.24 13.86
C CYS A 8 -2.69 0.29 14.92
N THR A 9 -1.36 0.07 14.93
CA THR A 9 -0.72 -0.94 15.78
C THR A 9 0.03 -0.34 16.97
N SER A 10 0.11 0.99 17.07
CA SER A 10 0.84 1.69 18.13
C SER A 10 0.01 2.84 18.71
N GLU A 11 0.07 3.03 20.02
CA GLU A 11 -0.59 4.18 20.68
C GLU A 11 -0.04 5.52 20.17
N GLU A 12 1.27 5.55 19.92
CA GLU A 12 1.99 6.70 19.38
C GLU A 12 1.49 7.11 17.99
N ALA A 13 0.92 6.17 17.23
CA ALA A 13 0.40 6.40 15.89
C ALA A 13 -1.00 7.03 15.89
N LYS A 14 -1.78 6.91 16.98
CA LYS A 14 -3.18 7.38 17.01
C LYS A 14 -3.36 8.84 16.60
N PRO A 15 -2.53 9.81 17.07
CA PRO A 15 -2.67 11.21 16.65
C PRO A 15 -2.42 11.44 15.16
N PHE A 16 -1.78 10.50 14.47
CA PHE A 16 -1.48 10.57 13.04
C PHE A 16 -2.61 10.03 12.15
N ILE A 17 -3.51 9.19 12.69
CA ILE A 17 -4.53 8.48 11.90
C ILE A 17 -5.51 9.41 11.19
N SER A 18 -5.92 10.53 11.81
CA SER A 18 -6.82 11.49 11.16
C SER A 18 -6.25 11.99 9.83
N LYS A 19 -4.95 12.33 9.82
CA LYS A 19 -4.25 12.79 8.61
C LYS A 19 -4.21 11.73 7.51
N VAL A 20 -4.04 10.46 7.89
CA VAL A 20 -4.05 9.35 6.93
C VAL A 20 -5.45 9.14 6.35
N LEU A 21 -6.49 9.15 7.19
CA LEU A 21 -7.88 9.00 6.74
C LEU A 21 -8.36 10.15 5.84
N ASP A 22 -7.77 11.33 5.97
CA ASP A 22 -8.04 12.48 5.13
C ASP A 22 -7.47 12.35 3.71
N VAL A 23 -6.52 11.43 3.47
CA VAL A 23 -6.00 11.15 2.13
C VAL A 23 -7.11 10.64 1.21
N LYS A 24 -7.27 11.30 0.07
CA LYS A 24 -8.24 10.96 -0.98
C LYS A 24 -7.53 10.57 -2.26
N ASN A 25 -8.19 9.73 -3.06
CA ASN A 25 -7.84 9.51 -4.44
C ASN A 25 -8.45 10.63 -5.30
N GLU A 26 -7.59 11.42 -5.95
CA GLU A 26 -7.96 12.59 -6.77
C GLU A 26 -8.21 12.24 -8.25
N TYR A 27 -7.96 10.99 -8.68
CA TYR A 27 -8.22 10.56 -10.07
C TYR A 27 -9.71 10.40 -10.39
N GLY A 28 -10.61 10.63 -9.42
CA GLY A 28 -12.07 10.63 -9.58
C GLY A 28 -12.72 11.97 -9.22
N SER A 29 -13.92 12.23 -9.75
CA SER A 29 -14.74 13.38 -9.38
C SER A 29 -16.12 12.91 -8.89
N PRO A 30 -16.45 13.07 -7.58
CA PRO A 30 -15.64 13.70 -6.53
C PRO A 30 -14.44 12.83 -6.11
N PRO A 31 -13.44 13.39 -5.39
CA PRO A 31 -12.37 12.62 -4.77
C PRO A 31 -12.92 11.53 -3.85
N THR A 32 -12.25 10.39 -3.81
CA THR A 32 -12.79 9.19 -3.16
C THR A 32 -11.95 8.73 -1.98
N GLN A 33 -12.60 8.13 -0.99
CA GLN A 33 -11.94 7.60 0.21
C GLN A 33 -10.95 6.48 -0.16
N VAL A 34 -9.75 6.53 0.44
CA VAL A 34 -8.72 5.49 0.25
C VAL A 34 -8.77 4.45 1.37
N PHE A 35 -9.09 4.87 2.60
CA PHE A 35 -8.90 4.04 3.80
C PHE A 35 -10.19 3.75 4.58
N TYR A 36 -10.25 2.54 5.14
CA TYR A 36 -11.13 2.15 6.24
C TYR A 36 -10.29 1.85 7.49
N LEU A 37 -10.51 2.59 8.58
CA LEU A 37 -9.85 2.31 9.85
C LEU A 37 -10.40 1.03 10.48
N VAL A 38 -9.52 0.09 10.81
CA VAL A 38 -9.87 -1.16 11.48
C VAL A 38 -9.78 -1.00 12.99
N GLU A 39 -10.94 -0.86 13.63
CA GLU A 39 -11.06 -0.70 15.08
C GLU A 39 -11.29 -2.04 15.82
N SER A 40 -11.85 -3.06 15.16
CA SER A 40 -12.17 -4.33 15.82
C SER A 40 -11.77 -5.56 15.01
N ARG A 41 -11.53 -6.67 15.71
CA ARG A 41 -11.32 -7.99 15.09
C ARG A 41 -12.57 -8.57 14.43
N ILE A 42 -13.74 -7.98 14.67
CA ILE A 42 -14.98 -8.34 13.99
C ILE A 42 -15.08 -7.49 12.71
N CYS A 43 -15.10 -8.16 11.55
CA CYS A 43 -15.32 -7.48 10.28
C CYS A 43 -16.79 -7.04 10.18
N PRO A 44 -17.08 -5.77 9.90
CA PRO A 44 -18.44 -5.31 9.63
C PRO A 44 -19.03 -5.97 8.38
N ASP A 45 -20.35 -6.14 8.37
CA ASP A 45 -21.09 -6.63 7.20
C ASP A 45 -21.33 -5.53 6.15
N THR A 46 -21.21 -4.26 6.54
CA THR A 46 -21.36 -3.10 5.65
C THR A 46 -20.25 -2.08 5.87
N ARG A 47 -19.96 -1.26 4.86
CA ARG A 47 -18.86 -0.28 4.86
C ARG A 47 -19.00 0.79 5.94
N GLU A 48 -20.23 1.09 6.37
CA GLU A 48 -20.54 2.08 7.41
C GLU A 48 -20.04 1.64 8.79
N GLY A 49 -19.73 0.35 8.97
CA GLY A 49 -19.11 -0.14 10.20
C GLY A 49 -17.62 0.18 10.31
N PHE A 50 -16.99 0.69 9.25
CA PHE A 50 -15.62 1.20 9.30
C PHE A 50 -15.61 2.73 9.38
N LYS A 51 -14.75 3.27 10.24
CA LYS A 51 -14.47 4.71 10.24
C LYS A 51 -13.68 5.12 9.01
N GLN A 52 -14.15 6.19 8.37
CA GLN A 52 -13.56 6.77 7.14
C GLN A 52 -12.97 8.16 7.37
N SER A 53 -13.26 8.76 8.52
CA SER A 53 -12.72 10.06 8.93
C SER A 53 -12.68 10.10 10.45
N LEU A 54 -11.80 10.95 10.99
CA LEU A 54 -11.70 11.28 12.41
C LEU A 54 -11.51 12.79 12.50
N GLN A 55 -12.16 13.43 13.47
CA GLN A 55 -11.88 14.85 13.75
C GLN A 55 -10.46 15.01 14.32
N GLU A 56 -9.91 16.22 14.22
CA GLU A 56 -8.64 16.53 14.88
C GLU A 56 -8.79 16.33 16.39
N ASN A 57 -7.93 15.48 16.97
CA ASN A 57 -7.97 15.04 18.37
C ASN A 57 -9.17 14.15 18.76
N GLU A 58 -9.93 13.62 17.80
CA GLU A 58 -10.90 12.56 18.10
C GLU A 58 -10.16 11.31 18.60
N THR A 59 -10.51 10.88 19.82
CA THR A 59 -9.99 9.62 20.36
C THR A 59 -10.73 8.44 19.75
N PHE A 60 -10.00 7.38 19.45
CA PHE A 60 -10.57 6.10 19.04
C PHE A 60 -9.86 4.93 19.76
N SER A 61 -10.46 3.75 19.73
CA SER A 61 -9.90 2.53 20.27
C SER A 61 -9.76 1.50 19.15
N THR A 62 -8.71 0.68 19.19
CA THR A 62 -8.56 -0.42 18.26
C THR A 62 -8.03 -1.67 18.95
N ASP A 63 -8.56 -2.84 18.58
CA ASP A 63 -8.12 -4.17 19.03
C ASP A 63 -6.72 -4.56 18.49
N PHE A 64 -6.12 -3.71 17.65
CA PHE A 64 -4.85 -3.96 16.96
C PHE A 64 -3.66 -3.23 17.59
N ILE A 65 -3.83 -2.47 18.67
CA ILE A 65 -2.68 -1.92 19.42
C ILE A 65 -1.80 -3.08 19.92
N GLY A 66 -0.52 -3.02 19.61
CA GLY A 66 0.46 -4.07 19.91
C GLY A 66 0.41 -5.29 18.98
N ALA A 67 -0.46 -5.29 17.96
CA ALA A 67 -0.49 -6.35 16.96
C ALA A 67 0.75 -6.30 16.06
N SER A 68 1.20 -7.48 15.63
CA SER A 68 2.26 -7.62 14.64
C SER A 68 1.75 -7.31 13.22
N ASN A 69 2.68 -7.16 12.27
CA ASN A 69 2.31 -7.06 10.86
C ASN A 69 1.59 -8.33 10.41
N GLU A 70 2.09 -9.49 10.83
CA GLU A 70 1.55 -10.81 10.53
C GLU A 70 0.11 -10.98 11.05
N ASP A 71 -0.21 -10.43 12.24
CA ASP A 71 -1.58 -10.43 12.76
C ASP A 71 -2.53 -9.62 11.85
N CYS A 72 -2.08 -8.47 11.36
CA CYS A 72 -2.87 -7.60 10.47
C CYS A 72 -3.08 -8.26 9.11
N GLN A 73 -2.00 -8.82 8.55
CA GLN A 73 -1.98 -9.58 7.30
C GLN A 73 -2.94 -10.78 7.35
N GLN A 74 -2.82 -11.61 8.38
CA GLN A 74 -3.67 -12.79 8.57
C GLN A 74 -5.13 -12.39 8.70
N TRP A 75 -5.42 -11.34 9.48
CA TRP A 75 -6.79 -10.83 9.58
C TRP A 75 -7.33 -10.37 8.22
N ALA A 76 -6.55 -9.59 7.47
CA ALA A 76 -6.96 -9.10 6.16
C ALA A 76 -7.25 -10.26 5.18
N LEU A 77 -6.34 -11.23 5.08
CA LEU A 77 -6.53 -12.42 4.22
C LEU A 77 -7.81 -13.19 4.57
N GLU A 78 -8.14 -13.31 5.85
CA GLU A 78 -9.35 -14.01 6.29
C GLU A 78 -10.65 -13.28 6.01
N LYS A 79 -10.63 -11.93 5.96
CA LYS A 79 -11.86 -11.12 5.92
C LYS A 79 -12.12 -10.46 4.56
N GLN A 80 -11.08 -10.14 3.79
CA GLN A 80 -11.22 -9.33 2.58
C GLN A 80 -12.14 -9.92 1.50
N PHE A 81 -12.29 -11.25 1.44
CA PHE A 81 -13.20 -11.90 0.49
C PHE A 81 -14.62 -12.09 1.01
N LYS A 82 -14.89 -11.76 2.28
CA LYS A 82 -16.24 -11.91 2.87
C LYS A 82 -17.19 -10.80 2.45
N VAL A 83 -16.65 -9.67 2.02
CA VAL A 83 -17.39 -8.48 1.61
C VAL A 83 -16.76 -7.86 0.37
N ASN A 84 -17.52 -7.09 -0.40
CA ASN A 84 -17.09 -6.54 -1.69
C ASN A 84 -16.64 -5.07 -1.64
N PHE A 85 -16.55 -4.49 -0.45
CA PHE A 85 -16.14 -3.10 -0.24
C PHE A 85 -14.73 -2.97 0.33
N ILE A 86 -14.07 -4.07 0.71
CA ILE A 86 -12.67 -4.08 1.13
C ILE A 86 -11.81 -4.29 -0.12
N GLU A 87 -10.77 -3.47 -0.27
CA GLU A 87 -9.77 -3.71 -1.30
C GLU A 87 -8.97 -4.99 -0.97
N GLN A 88 -8.77 -5.81 -1.99
CA GLN A 88 -8.09 -7.08 -1.81
C GLN A 88 -6.58 -6.92 -1.93
N ASP A 89 -5.85 -7.70 -1.15
CA ASP A 89 -4.42 -7.92 -1.28
C ASP A 89 -3.56 -6.66 -1.11
N ILE A 90 -4.11 -5.64 -0.48
CA ILE A 90 -3.37 -4.44 -0.07
C ILE A 90 -3.91 -3.91 1.25
N ILE A 91 -2.99 -3.63 2.17
CA ILE A 91 -3.30 -3.08 3.49
C ILE A 91 -2.34 -1.94 3.84
N ALA A 92 -2.76 -1.10 4.78
CA ALA A 92 -1.96 -0.04 5.36
C ALA A 92 -1.82 -0.25 6.87
N ILE A 93 -0.63 -0.01 7.40
CA ILE A 93 -0.31 -0.10 8.82
C ILE A 93 0.34 1.21 9.27
N ALA A 94 -0.30 1.85 10.24
CA ALA A 94 0.24 2.96 11.00
C ALA A 94 0.83 2.42 12.33
N ASP A 95 2.16 2.40 12.39
CA ASP A 95 2.94 1.92 13.54
C ASP A 95 3.60 3.09 14.28
N ALA A 96 4.44 2.80 15.28
CA ALA A 96 5.11 3.83 16.08
C ALA A 96 5.94 4.82 15.23
N ARG A 97 6.48 4.37 14.10
CA ARG A 97 7.31 5.17 13.21
C ARG A 97 6.46 6.19 12.45
N SER A 98 5.23 5.85 12.11
CA SER A 98 4.32 6.73 11.35
C SER A 98 4.16 8.11 11.96
N ALA A 99 4.03 8.21 13.28
CA ALA A 99 3.92 9.51 13.96
C ALA A 99 5.24 10.30 14.00
N GLN A 100 6.38 9.63 13.86
CA GLN A 100 7.71 10.24 13.96
C GLN A 100 8.13 10.89 12.66
N ASP A 101 7.92 10.22 11.54
CA ASP A 101 8.40 10.65 10.22
C ASP A 101 7.30 10.89 9.19
N SER A 102 6.02 10.84 9.60
CA SER A 102 4.87 11.03 8.72
C SER A 102 4.80 10.02 7.58
N THR A 103 5.24 8.79 7.81
CA THR A 103 5.13 7.71 6.83
C THR A 103 4.06 6.69 7.20
N ILE A 104 3.68 5.85 6.25
CA ILE A 104 2.80 4.70 6.47
C ILE A 104 3.37 3.46 5.79
N LEU A 105 3.18 2.29 6.39
CA LEU A 105 3.52 1.03 5.74
C LEU A 105 2.34 0.59 4.87
N ILE A 106 2.54 0.55 3.56
CA ILE A 106 1.63 -0.14 2.64
C ILE A 106 2.20 -1.53 2.42
N GLN A 107 1.37 -2.57 2.51
CA GLN A 107 1.77 -3.93 2.20
C GLN A 107 0.88 -4.47 1.08
N ASN A 108 1.48 -5.14 0.09
CA ASN A 108 0.77 -5.76 -1.03
C ASN A 108 1.04 -7.27 -1.09
N PHE A 109 0.01 -8.06 -1.38
CA PHE A 109 0.03 -9.52 -1.45
C PHE A 109 -0.26 -10.00 -2.87
N PRO A 110 0.71 -9.96 -3.80
CA PRO A 110 0.50 -10.43 -5.15
C PRO A 110 0.23 -11.94 -5.13
N ARG A 111 -1.02 -12.32 -5.43
CA ARG A 111 -1.44 -13.73 -5.46
C ARG A 111 -0.89 -14.45 -6.66
N SER A 112 -0.54 -15.72 -6.46
CA SER A 112 -0.36 -16.60 -7.61
C SER A 112 -1.67 -16.75 -8.37
N THR A 113 -1.65 -16.40 -9.65
CA THR A 113 -2.83 -16.55 -10.51
C THR A 113 -3.00 -17.99 -11.01
N GLY A 114 -2.02 -18.87 -10.74
CA GLY A 114 -1.94 -20.21 -11.30
C GLY A 114 -1.74 -20.24 -12.82
N LEU A 115 -1.61 -19.07 -13.46
CA LEU A 115 -1.19 -18.94 -14.84
C LEU A 115 0.34 -18.87 -14.84
N GLU A 116 0.97 -19.75 -15.62
CA GLU A 116 2.41 -19.65 -15.88
C GLU A 116 2.68 -18.29 -16.54
N ARG A 117 3.29 -17.36 -15.79
CA ARG A 117 3.88 -16.16 -16.37
C ARG A 117 5.16 -16.56 -17.09
N GLU A 118 5.33 -16.08 -18.32
CA GLU A 118 6.54 -16.33 -19.07
C GLU A 118 7.73 -15.71 -18.27
N PRO A 119 8.82 -16.44 -18.00
CA PRO A 119 9.89 -16.00 -17.10
C PRO A 119 10.56 -14.66 -17.47
N ASP A 120 10.42 -14.23 -18.74
CA ASP A 120 11.03 -13.04 -19.32
C ASP A 120 10.09 -11.81 -19.39
N GLU A 121 8.96 -11.83 -18.70
CA GLU A 121 7.94 -10.75 -18.80
C GLU A 121 8.44 -9.34 -18.39
N ASN A 122 9.57 -9.21 -17.69
CA ASN A 122 10.13 -7.91 -17.30
C ASN A 122 11.63 -7.79 -17.67
N PRO A 123 11.95 -7.21 -18.86
CA PRO A 123 13.31 -7.05 -19.32
C PRO A 123 14.21 -6.35 -18.29
N GLY A 124 15.32 -7.00 -17.91
CA GLY A 124 16.31 -6.46 -16.98
C GLY A 124 16.04 -6.76 -15.49
N PHE A 125 14.86 -7.26 -15.13
CA PHE A 125 14.50 -7.57 -13.74
C PHE A 125 14.15 -9.05 -13.50
N GLY A 126 13.84 -9.80 -14.57
CA GLY A 126 13.39 -11.19 -14.46
C GLY A 126 11.92 -11.29 -14.00
N PRO A 127 11.49 -12.41 -13.41
CA PRO A 127 10.11 -12.56 -12.96
C PRO A 127 9.79 -11.59 -11.81
N LEU A 128 8.68 -10.86 -11.94
CA LEU A 128 8.18 -9.93 -10.95
C LEU A 128 6.70 -10.21 -10.61
N PRO A 129 6.30 -10.14 -9.34
CA PRO A 129 7.18 -10.09 -8.16
C PRO A 129 8.09 -11.33 -8.06
N ARG A 130 9.20 -11.25 -7.31
CA ARG A 130 10.19 -12.35 -7.24
C ARG A 130 9.59 -13.63 -6.65
N GLU A 131 8.69 -13.45 -5.70
CA GLU A 131 7.92 -14.49 -5.00
C GLU A 131 6.45 -14.08 -5.01
N GLU A 132 5.57 -15.03 -5.30
CA GLU A 132 4.12 -14.87 -5.19
C GLU A 132 3.63 -15.33 -3.81
N ASP A 133 2.41 -14.93 -3.44
CA ASP A 133 1.77 -15.31 -2.18
C ASP A 133 2.58 -14.93 -0.91
N VAL A 134 3.32 -13.82 -1.01
CA VAL A 134 4.03 -13.18 0.11
C VAL A 134 3.71 -11.70 0.17
N TRP A 135 3.84 -11.09 1.36
CA TRP A 135 3.61 -9.66 1.54
C TRP A 135 4.86 -8.84 1.18
N TYR A 136 4.68 -7.79 0.39
CA TYR A 136 5.71 -6.82 0.03
C TYR A 136 5.47 -5.47 0.69
N ASP A 137 6.50 -4.97 1.35
CA ASP A 137 6.42 -3.78 2.19
C ASP A 137 6.87 -2.50 1.47
N PHE A 138 6.05 -1.46 1.49
CA PHE A 138 6.34 -0.13 0.96
C PHE A 138 6.08 0.92 2.03
N ARG A 139 7.14 1.40 2.68
CA ARG A 139 7.04 2.55 3.59
C ARG A 139 7.04 3.82 2.75
N VAL A 140 5.99 4.64 2.84
CA VAL A 140 5.84 5.84 1.98
C VAL A 140 5.40 7.05 2.79
N ASP A 141 5.60 8.27 2.27
CA ASP A 141 4.91 9.46 2.81
C ASP A 141 3.40 9.20 2.73
N TYR A 142 2.67 9.43 3.83
CA TYR A 142 1.25 9.11 3.88
C TYR A 142 0.42 9.82 2.81
N ARG A 143 0.87 11.00 2.35
CA ARG A 143 0.18 11.76 1.30
C ARG A 143 0.22 11.08 -0.05
N ASP A 144 1.25 10.28 -0.28
CA ASP A 144 1.45 9.57 -1.55
C ASP A 144 0.81 8.17 -1.52
N ALA A 145 0.18 7.76 -0.40
CA ALA A 145 -0.41 6.43 -0.26
C ALA A 145 -1.57 6.16 -1.24
N ALA A 146 -2.31 7.19 -1.65
CA ALA A 146 -3.34 7.07 -2.68
C ALA A 146 -2.77 6.66 -4.04
N GLU A 147 -1.58 7.14 -4.39
CA GLU A 147 -0.90 6.80 -5.65
C GLU A 147 -0.44 5.34 -5.62
N VAL A 148 0.17 4.89 -4.51
CA VAL A 148 0.55 3.48 -4.33
C VAL A 148 -0.67 2.56 -4.44
N TYR A 149 -1.78 2.96 -3.83
CA TYR A 149 -3.05 2.25 -3.93
C TYR A 149 -3.53 2.11 -5.37
N VAL A 150 -3.51 3.22 -6.12
CA VAL A 150 -3.97 3.24 -7.51
C VAL A 150 -3.04 2.44 -8.41
N ASP A 151 -1.73 2.62 -8.29
CA ASP A 151 -0.74 1.93 -9.11
C ASP A 151 -0.77 0.42 -8.89
N LEU A 152 -0.71 -0.03 -7.63
CA LEU A 152 -0.69 -1.46 -7.33
C LEU A 152 -2.05 -2.14 -7.55
N GLY A 153 -3.16 -1.41 -7.40
CA GLY A 153 -4.50 -1.96 -7.58
C GLY A 153 -5.01 -1.94 -9.01
N TYR A 154 -4.60 -0.95 -9.80
CA TYR A 154 -5.24 -0.62 -11.09
C TYR A 154 -4.26 -0.24 -12.20
N GLY A 155 -2.97 -0.12 -11.92
CA GLY A 155 -1.98 0.28 -12.89
C GLY A 155 -1.60 -0.84 -13.88
N PRO A 156 -1.06 -0.49 -15.08
CA PRO A 156 -0.61 -1.47 -16.05
C PRO A 156 0.57 -2.29 -15.51
N LEU A 157 0.43 -3.62 -15.49
CA LEU A 157 1.42 -4.52 -14.87
C LEU A 157 2.83 -4.40 -15.47
N ASP A 158 2.93 -4.14 -16.77
CA ASP A 158 4.19 -3.94 -17.51
C ASP A 158 4.97 -2.68 -17.09
N THR A 159 4.31 -1.74 -16.40
CA THR A 159 4.95 -0.53 -15.85
C THR A 159 5.06 -0.58 -14.32
N VAL A 160 4.02 -1.08 -13.66
CA VAL A 160 3.94 -1.15 -12.19
C VAL A 160 4.91 -2.18 -11.64
N LEU A 161 4.97 -3.39 -12.23
CA LEU A 161 5.80 -4.46 -11.68
C LEU A 161 7.30 -4.10 -11.71
N PRO A 162 7.89 -3.68 -12.85
CA PRO A 162 9.28 -3.23 -12.88
C PRO A 162 9.57 -2.08 -11.91
N THR A 163 8.63 -1.15 -11.76
CA THR A 163 8.84 0.03 -10.92
C THR A 163 8.80 -0.32 -9.44
N TYR A 164 7.72 -0.94 -8.97
CA TYR A 164 7.53 -1.20 -7.54
C TYR A 164 8.31 -2.41 -7.03
N PHE A 165 8.49 -3.45 -7.84
CA PHE A 165 9.18 -4.67 -7.41
C PHE A 165 10.59 -4.79 -7.98
N GLY A 166 10.81 -4.34 -9.21
CA GLY A 166 12.14 -4.41 -9.86
C GLY A 166 13.11 -3.33 -9.38
N ARG A 167 12.61 -2.11 -9.16
CA ARG A 167 13.40 -0.93 -8.75
C ARG A 167 13.22 -0.56 -7.28
N LYS A 168 12.65 -1.44 -6.47
CA LYS A 168 12.33 -1.15 -5.08
C LYS A 168 13.52 -0.59 -4.31
N GLU A 169 14.67 -1.24 -4.41
CA GLU A 169 15.90 -0.83 -3.73
C GLU A 169 16.46 0.50 -4.28
N GLU A 170 16.27 0.79 -5.57
CA GLU A 170 16.69 2.06 -6.19
C GLU A 170 15.80 3.25 -5.78
N LEU A 171 14.52 2.97 -5.56
CA LEU A 171 13.49 3.96 -5.22
C LEU A 171 13.30 4.11 -3.72
N THR A 172 14.05 3.40 -2.89
CA THR A 172 13.99 3.49 -1.44
C THR A 172 15.19 4.27 -0.92
N ASP A 173 14.94 5.29 -0.10
CA ASP A 173 15.99 6.11 0.49
C ASP A 173 16.76 5.37 1.61
N GLU A 174 17.79 6.01 2.13
CA GLU A 174 18.62 5.49 3.24
C GLU A 174 17.83 5.24 4.54
N LYS A 175 16.63 5.82 4.68
CA LYS A 175 15.72 5.61 5.82
C LYS A 175 14.69 4.52 5.55
N GLY A 176 14.76 3.86 4.39
CA GLY A 176 13.80 2.83 4.02
C GLY A 176 12.46 3.39 3.53
N VAL A 177 12.38 4.66 3.13
CA VAL A 177 11.16 5.29 2.58
C VAL A 177 11.20 5.25 1.06
N PHE A 178 10.16 4.68 0.45
CA PHE A 178 10.00 4.55 -0.99
C PHE A 178 9.47 5.86 -1.61
N ASP A 179 10.17 6.37 -2.63
CA ASP A 179 9.86 7.60 -3.36
C ASP A 179 8.77 7.35 -4.41
N VAL A 180 7.52 7.45 -3.97
CA VAL A 180 6.33 7.26 -4.82
C VAL A 180 6.29 8.24 -5.98
N LYS A 181 6.73 9.49 -5.79
CA LYS A 181 6.71 10.50 -6.87
C LYS A 181 7.67 10.16 -7.97
N ARG A 182 8.83 9.60 -7.63
CA ARG A 182 9.79 9.09 -8.62
C ARG A 182 9.29 7.81 -9.27
N ALA A 183 8.69 6.90 -8.51
CA ALA A 183 8.02 5.73 -9.06
C ALA A 183 6.96 6.12 -10.11
N LEU A 184 6.12 7.11 -9.81
CA LEU A 184 5.08 7.61 -10.71
C LEU A 184 5.65 8.18 -12.02
N ARG A 185 6.82 8.82 -11.98
CA ARG A 185 7.51 9.28 -13.20
C ARG A 185 7.98 8.11 -14.06
N PHE A 186 8.48 7.02 -13.46
CA PHE A 186 8.78 5.80 -14.21
C PHE A 186 7.53 5.17 -14.82
N VAL A 187 6.45 5.04 -14.05
CA VAL A 187 5.17 4.49 -14.53
C VAL A 187 4.61 5.30 -15.70
N LYS A 188 4.75 6.62 -15.66
CA LYS A 188 4.32 7.53 -16.75
C LYS A 188 5.29 7.61 -17.94
N GLY A 189 6.46 6.96 -17.86
CA GLY A 189 7.50 7.06 -18.88
C GLY A 189 8.21 8.42 -18.94
N GLU A 190 8.14 9.20 -17.85
CA GLU A 190 8.79 10.51 -17.70
C GLU A 190 10.26 10.38 -17.21
N GLU A 191 10.64 9.22 -16.66
CA GLU A 191 12.04 8.83 -16.41
C GLU A 191 12.37 7.57 -17.24
N ASP A 192 13.46 7.64 -18.01
CA ASP A 192 13.87 6.55 -18.92
C ASP A 192 14.41 5.33 -18.16
N VAL A 193 13.92 4.15 -18.54
CA VAL A 193 14.27 2.84 -17.96
C VAL A 193 15.75 2.47 -18.25
N PHE A 194 16.39 3.09 -19.25
CA PHE A 194 17.65 2.62 -19.85
C PHE A 194 18.92 3.44 -19.56
N ALA A 195 18.88 4.44 -18.69
CA ALA A 195 20.04 5.31 -18.44
C ALA A 195 21.26 4.61 -17.77
N GLY A 196 21.15 3.34 -17.36
CA GLY A 196 22.21 2.60 -16.66
C GLY A 196 22.98 1.54 -17.47
N MET A 197 22.60 1.24 -18.73
CA MET A 197 23.18 0.11 -19.50
C MET A 197 23.97 0.53 -20.74
N THR A 198 24.63 1.69 -20.72
CA THR A 198 25.64 2.01 -21.74
C THR A 198 26.94 2.46 -21.08
N SER A 199 27.86 1.51 -20.89
CA SER A 199 29.30 1.68 -21.21
C SER A 199 30.14 0.61 -20.52
N THR A 200 30.27 -0.55 -21.16
CA THR A 200 31.57 -1.25 -21.17
C THR A 200 31.95 -1.43 -22.63
N SER A 201 32.87 -0.56 -23.06
CA SER A 201 33.63 -0.67 -24.30
C SER A 201 34.68 -1.76 -24.15
#